data_AF-A0A6B3H6X3-F1
#
_entry.id   AF-A0A6B3H6X3-F1
#
_cell.length_a   1.000
_cell.length_b   1.000
_cell.length_c   1.000
_cell.angle_alpha   90.00
_cell.angle_beta   90.00
_cell.angle_gamma   90.00
#
_symmetry.space_group_name_H-M   'P 1'
#
loop_
_entity.id
_entity.type
_entity.pdbx_description
1 polymer ?
#
loop_
_entity_poly.entity_id
_entity_poly.type
_entity_poly.pdbx_seq_one_letter_code
_entity_poly.pdbx_strand_id
1 'polypeptide(L)' 'EYEEQSARYRRLVSDHDLDSTAKRSISDGRKVDLRWVILHLIEETSRHNGHLDVVRELVDGRTGA' A
#
# COMPACT_ATOMS: atom_id res chain seq x y z
N GLU A 1 -9.98 14.65 0.38
CA GLU A 1 -8.97 14.07 1.29
C GLU A 1 -8.24 12.85 0.73
N TYR A 2 -8.86 11.67 0.58
CA TYR A 2 -8.16 10.46 0.12
C TYR A 2 -7.50 10.63 -1.27
N GLU A 3 -8.27 11.09 -2.25
CA GLU A 3 -7.77 11.30 -3.62
C GLU A 3 -6.62 12.32 -3.68
N GLU A 4 -6.70 13.37 -2.86
CA GLU A 4 -5.65 14.39 -2.77
C GLU A 4 -4.36 13.81 -2.18
N GLN A 5 -4.45 12.96 -1.16
CA GLN A 5 -3.30 12.25 -0.60
C GLN A 5 -2.72 11.26 -1.63
N SER A 6 -3.56 10.49 -2.33
CA SER A 6 -3.09 9.61 -3.40
C SER A 6 -2.37 10.39 -4.51
N ALA A 7 -2.92 11.53 -4.93
CA ALA A 7 -2.28 12.38 -5.93
C ALA A 7 -0.93 12.93 -5.45
N ARG A 8 -0.83 13.33 -4.18
CA ARG A 8 0.43 13.77 -3.56
C ARG A 8 1.47 12.65 -3.52
N TYR A 9 1.10 11.44 -3.12
CA TYR A 9 2.03 10.31 -3.09
C TYR A 9 2.47 9.85 -4.48
N ARG A 10 1.56 9.86 -5.48
CA ARG A 10 1.93 9.56 -6.87
C ARG A 10 3.02 10.50 -7.40
N ARG A 11 2.89 11.80 -7.14
CA ARG A 11 3.92 12.79 -7.50
C ARG A 11 5.24 12.52 -6.79
N LEU A 12 5.19 12.26 -5.47
CA LEU A 12 6.40 11.98 -4.70
C LEU A 12 7.12 10.73 -5.21
N VAL A 13 6.38 9.67 -5.56
CA VAL A 13 6.94 8.45 -6.13
C VAL A 13 7.53 8.70 -7.52
N SER A 14 6.88 9.50 -8.38
CA SER A 14 7.41 9.79 -9.72
C SER A 14 8.70 10.60 -9.70
N ASP A 15 8.94 11.36 -8.65
CA ASP A 15 10.13 12.21 -8.49
C ASP A 15 11.35 11.44 -7.94
N HIS A 16 11.23 10.14 -7.66
CA HIS A 16 12.30 9.32 -7.07
C HIS A 16 12.57 8.05 -7.88
N ASP A 17 13.83 7.62 -7.88
CA ASP A 17 14.22 6.34 -8.49
C ASP A 17 13.77 5.16 -7.61
N LEU A 18 13.33 4.07 -8.25
CA LEU A 18 12.83 2.89 -7.53
C LEU A 18 13.91 2.17 -6.71
N ASP A 19 15.19 2.32 -7.05
CA ASP A 19 16.32 1.76 -6.31
C ASP A 19 16.79 2.69 -5.18
N SER A 20 16.11 3.82 -4.97
CA SER A 20 16.41 4.76 -3.89
C SER A 20 16.24 4.09 -2.52
N THR A 21 17.34 3.98 -1.77
CA THR A 21 17.34 3.36 -0.44
C THR A 21 16.69 4.26 0.61
N ALA A 22 15.80 3.69 1.43
CA ALA A 22 15.16 4.37 2.54
C ALA A 22 16.19 4.86 3.58
N LYS A 23 15.98 6.07 4.09
CA LYS A 23 16.84 6.65 5.14
C LYS A 23 16.72 5.88 6.46
N ARG A 24 15.51 5.42 6.78
CA ARG A 24 15.17 4.69 7.99
C ARG A 24 15.08 3.20 7.69
N SER A 25 15.57 2.36 8.62
CA SER A 25 15.36 0.93 8.57
C SER A 25 13.93 0.55 8.98
N ILE A 26 13.42 -0.55 8.42
CA ILE A 26 12.17 -1.16 8.90
C ILE A 26 12.40 -1.84 10.27
N SER A 27 11.34 -2.38 10.86
CA SER A 27 11.37 -2.95 12.22
C SER A 27 12.40 -4.07 12.42
N ASP A 28 12.71 -4.82 11.37
CA ASP A 28 13.72 -5.88 11.39
C ASP A 28 15.16 -5.41 11.12
N GLY A 29 15.37 -4.08 11.02
CA GLY A 29 16.69 -3.48 10.81
C GLY A 29 17.13 -3.36 9.35
N ARG A 30 16.41 -3.95 8.38
CA ARG A 30 16.76 -3.81 6.96
C ARG A 30 16.52 -2.39 6.45
N LYS A 31 17.40 -1.92 5.57
CA LYS A 31 17.14 -0.76 4.71
C LYS A 31 16.61 -1.27 3.38
N VAL A 32 15.42 -0.81 3.02
CA VAL A 32 14.68 -1.23 1.83
C VAL A 32 14.70 -0.10 0.80
N ASP A 33 14.59 -0.43 -0.48
CA ASP A 33 14.43 0.54 -1.54
C ASP A 33 12.96 0.96 -1.74
N LEU A 34 12.74 1.99 -2.55
CA LEU A 34 11.39 2.49 -2.86
C LEU A 34 10.54 1.43 -3.57
N ARG A 35 11.14 0.57 -4.41
CA ARG A 35 10.44 -0.55 -5.06
C ARG A 35 9.82 -1.49 -4.03
N TRP A 36 10.60 -1.88 -3.03
CA TRP A 36 10.13 -2.72 -1.94
C TRP A 36 8.97 -2.06 -1.18
N VAL A 37 9.10 -0.76 -0.87
CA VAL A 37 8.05 -0.01 -0.16
C VAL A 37 6.73 -0.01 -0.94
N ILE A 38 6.78 0.27 -2.24
CA ILE A 38 5.58 0.29 -3.09
C ILE A 38 4.94 -1.09 -3.17
N LEU A 39 5.74 -2.14 -3.40
CA LEU A 39 5.24 -3.50 -3.48
C LEU A 39 4.59 -3.93 -2.15
N HIS A 40 5.22 -3.58 -1.02
CA HIS A 40 4.66 -3.83 0.30
C HIS A 40 3.32 -3.11 0.50
N LEU A 41 3.21 -1.84 0.12
CA LEU A 41 1.93 -1.11 0.21
C LEU A 41 0.83 -1.71 -0.67
N ILE A 42 1.16 -2.24 -1.86
CA ILE A 42 0.21 -2.95 -2.73
C ILE A 42 -0.30 -4.22 -2.04
N GLU A 43 0.60 -5.00 -1.46
CA GLU A 43 0.25 -6.23 -0.73
C GLU A 43 -0.64 -5.92 0.48
N GLU A 44 -0.24 -4.96 1.33
CA GLU A 44 -1.02 -4.54 2.49
C GLU A 44 -2.41 -4.04 2.07
N THR A 45 -2.50 -3.23 1.01
CA THR A 45 -3.79 -2.71 0.51
C THR A 45 -4.69 -3.83 0.02
N SER A 46 -4.12 -4.82 -0.70
CA SER A 46 -4.87 -5.97 -1.21
C SER A 46 -5.40 -6.83 -0.07
N ARG A 47 -4.59 -7.07 0.97
CA ARG A 47 -5.00 -7.83 2.17
C ARG A 47 -6.17 -7.14 2.89
N HIS A 48 -6.08 -5.82 3.10
CA HIS A 48 -7.16 -5.07 3.74
C HIS A 48 -8.43 -5.06 2.89
N ASN A 49 -8.33 -4.92 1.58
CA ASN A 49 -9.48 -5.00 0.68
C ASN A 49 -10.16 -6.37 0.76
N GLY A 50 -9.40 -7.45 0.80
CA GLY A 50 -9.95 -8.79 1.02
C GLY A 50 -10.69 -8.93 2.34
N HIS A 51 -10.14 -8.39 3.45
CA HIS A 51 -10.83 -8.37 4.73
C HIS A 51 -12.12 -7.54 4.70
N LEU A 52 -12.10 -6.39 4.04
CA LEU A 52 -13.29 -5.54 3.90
C LEU A 52 -14.36 -6.20 3.03
N ASP A 53 -13.97 -6.97 2.02
CA ASP A 53 -14.91 -7.73 1.20
C ASP A 53 -15.61 -8.79 2.04
N VAL A 54 -14.88 -9.58 2.84
CA VAL A 54 -15.47 -10.55 3.78
C VAL A 54 -16.46 -9.88 4.74
N VAL A 55 -16.12 -8.71 5.29
CA VAL A 55 -17.04 -7.96 6.16
C VAL A 55 -18.30 -7.54 5.40
N ARG A 56 -18.14 -7.05 4.16
CA ARG A 56 -19.28 -6.69 3.30
C ARG A 56 -20.17 -7.90 3.01
N GLU A 57 -19.60 -9.04 2.63
CA GLU A 57 -20.32 -10.29 2.35
C GLU A 57 -21.14 -10.75 3.57
N LEU A 58 -20.59 -10.62 4.78
CA LEU A 58 -21.30 -10.95 6.02
C LEU A 58 -22.47 -10.01 6.31
N VAL A 59 -22.37 -8.74 5.90
CA VAL A 59 -23.41 -7.73 6.12
C VAL A 59 -24.53 -7.83 5.09
N ASP A 60 -24.20 -8.08 3.82
CA ASP A 60 -25.17 -8.05 2.71
C ASP A 60 -25.62 -9.44 2.22
N GLY A 61 -24.97 -10.52 2.68
CA GLY A 61 -25.29 -11.90 2.35
C GLY A 61 -24.91 -12.32 0.92
N ARG A 62 -24.15 -11.50 0.18
CA ARG A 62 -23.71 -11.78 -1.20
C ARG A 62 -22.23 -12.05 -1.23
N THR A 63 -21.82 -13.17 -1.81
CA THR A 63 -20.42 -13.53 -2.00
C THR A 63 -19.85 -12.96 -3.31
N GLY A 64 -18.57 -12.60 -3.28
CA GLY A 64 -17.82 -12.03 -4.40
C GLY A 64 -18.11 -10.55 -4.64
N ALA A 65 -17.12 -9.88 -5.24
CA ALA A 65 -17.20 -8.51 -5.71
C ALA A 65 -17.62 -8.43 -7.19
#